data_AF-A0A965ACI9-F1
#
_entry.id   AF-A0A965ACI9-F1
#
_cell.length_a   1.000
_cell.length_b   1.000
_cell.length_c   1.000
_cell.angle_alpha   90.00
_cell.angle_beta   90.00
_cell.angle_gamma   90.00
#
_symmetry.space_group_name_H-M   'P 1'
#
loop_
_entity.id
_entity.type
_entity.pdbx_description
1 polymer ?
#
loop_
_entity_poly.entity_id
_entity_poly.type
_entity_poly.pdbx_seq_one_letter_code
_entity_poly.pdbx_strand_id
1 'polypeptide(L)' 'MAAKYIIALDQGTTSSRAVLFDEQGEIKGIAQQEFT' A
#
# COMPACT_ATOMS: atom_id res chain seq x y z
N MET A 1 -1.73 -13.31 18.50
CA MET A 1 -2.59 -12.21 17.99
C MET A 1 -2.42 -12.16 16.48
N ALA A 2 -3.45 -11.81 15.71
CA ALA A 2 -3.28 -11.57 14.28
C ALA A 2 -2.39 -10.33 14.07
N ALA A 3 -1.43 -10.40 13.14
CA ALA A 3 -0.60 -9.24 12.80
C ALA A 3 -1.50 -8.13 12.23
N LYS A 4 -1.32 -6.90 12.74
CA LYS A 4 -2.03 -5.73 12.23
C LYS A 4 -1.20 -5.06 11.15
N TYR A 5 -1.89 -4.58 10.12
CA TYR A 5 -1.30 -3.85 9.02
C TYR A 5 -2.10 -2.59 8.73
N ILE A 6 -1.43 -1.58 8.21
CA ILE A 6 -2.04 -0.39 7.64
C ILE A 6 -1.80 -0.42 6.13
N ILE A 7 -2.83 -0.09 5.35
CA ILE A 7 -2.70 0.13 3.91
C ILE A 7 -2.82 1.62 3.63
N ALA A 8 -1.82 2.19 2.96
CA ALA A 8 -1.94 3.50 2.34
C ALA A 8 -2.37 3.33 0.89
N LEU A 9 -3.50 3.93 0.54
CA LEU A 9 -3.97 4.03 -0.83
C LEU A 9 -3.62 5.41 -1.37
N ASP A 10 -2.86 5.43 -2.45
CA ASP A 10 -2.47 6.64 -3.16
C ASP A 10 -3.14 6.63 -4.54
N GLN A 11 -4.16 7.46 -4.70
CA GLN A 11 -4.89 7.61 -5.96
C GLN A 11 -4.26 8.73 -6.76
N GLY A 12 -3.30 8.37 -7.61
CA GLY A 12 -2.71 9.27 -8.58
C GLY A 12 -3.62 9.48 -9.79
N THR A 13 -3.34 10.50 -10.59
CA THR A 13 -4.13 10.80 -11.80
C THR A 13 -3.90 9.81 -12.95
N THR A 14 -2.77 9.09 -12.95
CA THR A 14 -2.38 8.12 -14.00
C THR A 14 -2.27 6.68 -13.52
N SER A 15 -2.29 6.47 -12.19
CA SER A 15 -2.19 5.16 -11.58
C SER A 15 -2.79 5.16 -10.17
N SER A 16 -3.09 3.96 -9.67
CA SER A 16 -3.38 3.72 -8.26
C SER A 16 -2.23 2.95 -7.62
N ARG A 17 -1.88 3.33 -6.39
CA ARG A 17 -0.89 2.62 -5.57
C ARG A 17 -1.50 2.16 -4.25
N ALA A 18 -1.04 1.00 -3.81
CA ALA A 18 -1.30 0.45 -2.49
C ALA A 18 0.03 0.09 -1.83
N VAL A 19 0.26 0.60 -0.62
CA VAL A 19 1.46 0.28 0.18
C VAL A 19 1.01 -0.30 1.52
N LEU A 20 1.49 -1.50 1.84
CA LEU A 20 1.19 -2.21 3.09
C LEU A 20 2.32 -1.98 4.09
N PHE A 21 1.98 -1.51 5.28
CA PHE A 21 2.90 -1.27 6.39
C PHE A 21 2.58 -2.17 7.57
N ASP A 22 3.61 -2.66 8.25
CA ASP A 22 3.47 -3.29 9.57
C ASP A 22 3.48 -2.27 10.71
N GLU A 23 3.41 -2.76 11.96
CA GLU A 23 3.38 -1.93 13.16
C GLU A 23 4.68 -1.17 13.43
N GLN A 24 5.79 -1.55 12.79
CA GLN A 24 7.08 -0.87 12.87
C GLN A 24 7.23 0.21 11.78
N GLY A 25 6.25 0.31 10.88
CA GLY A 25 6.29 1.19 9.71
C GLY A 25 7.12 0.63 8.56
N GLU A 26 7.49 -0.66 8.59
CA GLU A 26 8.18 -1.29 7.47
C GLU A 26 7.21 -1.59 6.33
N ILE A 27 7.69 -1.40 5.10
CA ILE A 27 6.93 -1.77 3.91
C ILE A 27 6.96 -3.29 3.74
N LYS A 28 5.78 -3.93 3.79
CA LYS A 28 5.62 -5.37 3.56
C LYS A 28 5.14 -5.72 2.16
N GLY A 29 4.61 -4.74 1.44
CA GLY A 29 4.15 -4.93 0.08
C GLY A 29 3.87 -3.60 -0.60
N ILE A 30 4.09 -3.57 -1.90
CA ILE A 30 3.73 -2.46 -2.78
C ILE A 30 3.03 -3.08 -3.99
N ALA A 31 1.89 -2.51 -4.37
CA ALA A 31 1.24 -2.79 -5.64
C ALA A 31 0.93 -1.46 -6.33
N GLN A 32 1.07 -1.43 -7.65
CA GLN A 32 0.74 -0.30 -8.50
C GLN A 32 -0.01 -0.79 -9.73
N GLN A 33 -1.04 -0.04 -10.12
CA GLN A 33 -1.82 -0.29 -11.32
C GLN A 33 -1.94 1.02 -12.11
N GLU A 34 -1.40 1.05 -13.31
CA GLU A 34 -1.56 2.15 -14.26
C GLU A 34 -2.95 2.06 -14.93
N PHE A 35 -3.49 3.21 -15.34
CA PHE A 35 -4.82 3.27 -15.97
C PHE A 35 -4.80 3.03 -17.49
N THR A 36 -3.61 2.91 -18.07
CA THR A 36 -3.36 2.82 -19.51
C THR A 36 -2.46 1.64 -19.83
#